data_AF-H0FFM2-F1
#
_entry.id   AF-H0FFM2-F1
#
_cell.length_a   1.000
_cell.length_b   1.000
_cell.length_c   1.000
_cell.angle_alpha   90.00
_cell.angle_beta   90.00
_cell.angle_gamma   90.00
#
_symmetry.space_group_name_H-M   'P 1'
#
loop_
_entity.id
_entity.type
_entity.pdbx_description
1 polymer ?
#
loop_
_entity_poly.entity_id
_entity_poly.type
_entity_poly.pdbx_seq_one_letter_code
_entity_poly.pdbx_strand_id
1 'polypeptide(L)'
;MMRLLKLGIPLLFALLTACDSGSAKEDMVPVSLTGIDHLADHLSVQDFGVNGTGGFQAGKGGSVVCCVSLPRKWRPDLTVVVRWHITNWQGCDWESYERRVPVDRYDK
;
A
#
# COMPACT_ATOMS: atom_id res chain seq x y z
N MET A 1 64.02 -16.18 34.29
CA MET A 1 64.75 -15.25 33.41
C MET A 1 64.35 -15.54 31.96
N MET A 2 64.36 -14.51 31.09
CA MET A 2 64.11 -14.53 29.62
C MET A 2 62.63 -14.60 29.19
N ARG A 3 62.08 -13.83 28.24
CA ARG A 3 62.17 -12.44 27.72
C ARG A 3 60.95 -12.34 26.77
N LEU A 4 60.34 -11.16 26.65
CA LEU A 4 59.20 -10.90 25.74
C LEU A 4 59.55 -11.20 24.27
N LEU A 5 58.56 -11.67 23.50
CA LEU A 5 58.38 -11.34 22.08
C LEU A 5 56.89 -11.08 21.81
N LYS A 6 56.59 -9.85 21.38
CA LYS A 6 55.27 -9.36 20.94
C LYS A 6 55.01 -9.85 19.51
N LEU A 7 53.87 -10.46 19.22
CA LEU A 7 53.20 -10.57 17.90
C LEU A 7 51.89 -11.34 18.16
N GLY A 8 50.68 -10.95 17.78
CA GLY A 8 50.18 -9.86 16.95
C GLY A 8 48.70 -10.17 16.64
N ILE A 9 47.91 -9.12 16.40
CA ILE A 9 46.64 -9.10 15.65
C ILE A 9 45.42 -9.75 16.36
N PRO A 10 44.50 -8.94 16.93
CA PRO A 10 43.22 -9.45 17.41
C PRO A 10 42.33 -9.79 16.20
N LEU A 11 42.27 -11.06 15.84
CA LEU A 11 41.42 -11.62 14.79
C LEU A 11 39.96 -11.75 15.28
N LEU A 12 39.32 -10.67 15.72
CA LEU A 12 37.95 -10.73 16.24
C LEU A 12 37.14 -9.45 16.00
N PHE A 13 37.10 -8.96 14.76
CA PHE A 13 36.26 -7.78 14.42
C PHE A 13 35.60 -7.83 13.03
N ALA A 14 35.38 -9.00 12.42
CA ALA A 14 34.98 -9.06 11.01
C ALA A 14 33.77 -9.95 10.69
N LEU A 15 32.69 -9.96 11.49
CA LEU A 15 31.46 -10.70 11.13
C LEU A 15 30.15 -9.94 11.41
N LEU A 16 30.12 -8.64 11.11
CA LEU A 16 28.85 -7.89 10.99
C LEU A 16 28.84 -7.08 9.69
N THR A 17 29.09 -7.73 8.55
CA THR A 17 28.59 -7.21 7.28
C THR A 17 27.11 -7.59 7.20
N ALA A 18 26.25 -6.79 7.83
CA ALA A 18 24.83 -6.82 7.50
C ALA A 18 24.73 -6.41 6.04
N CYS A 19 24.47 -7.38 5.15
CA CYS A 19 24.05 -7.06 3.80
C CYS A 19 22.74 -6.29 3.94
N ASP A 20 22.81 -4.98 3.77
CA ASP A 20 21.68 -4.18 3.34
C ASP A 20 21.30 -4.72 1.96
N SER A 21 20.51 -5.79 1.96
CA SER A 21 19.84 -6.28 0.78
C SER A 21 18.73 -5.28 0.53
N GLY A 22 19.15 -4.10 0.03
CA GLY A 22 18.27 -3.04 -0.42
C GLY A 22 17.24 -3.70 -1.29
N SER A 23 16.02 -3.84 -0.75
CA SER A 23 14.94 -4.50 -1.45
C SER A 23 14.81 -3.77 -2.78
N ALA A 24 15.04 -4.47 -3.89
CA ALA A 24 14.90 -3.89 -5.21
C ALA A 24 13.53 -3.18 -5.23
N LYS A 25 13.52 -1.87 -5.44
CA LYS A 25 12.27 -1.10 -5.48
C LYS A 25 11.38 -1.77 -6.53
N GLU A 26 10.24 -2.27 -6.11
CA GLU A 26 9.27 -2.89 -7.01
C GLU A 26 8.89 -1.87 -8.08
N ASP A 27 8.90 -2.29 -9.35
CA ASP A 27 8.51 -1.42 -10.46
C ASP A 27 7.01 -1.17 -10.37
N MET A 28 6.62 0.06 -10.03
CA MET A 28 5.23 0.45 -9.82
C MET A 28 4.71 1.21 -11.04
N VAL A 29 3.46 0.92 -11.43
CA VAL A 29 2.75 1.63 -12.50
C VAL A 29 1.55 2.38 -11.93
N PRO A 30 1.29 3.61 -12.42
CA PRO A 30 0.07 4.32 -12.08
C PRO A 30 -1.13 3.64 -12.75
N VAL A 31 -2.20 3.45 -11.99
CA VAL A 31 -3.50 3.00 -12.48
C VAL A 31 -4.58 4.01 -12.10
N SER A 32 -5.57 4.14 -12.97
CA SER A 32 -6.75 4.96 -12.75
C SER A 32 -7.60 4.40 -11.61
N LEU A 33 -8.15 5.29 -10.79
CA LEU A 33 -9.11 4.96 -9.74
C LEU A 33 -10.46 5.57 -10.11
N THR A 34 -11.52 4.79 -10.01
CA THR A 34 -12.91 5.24 -10.17
C THR A 34 -13.76 4.56 -9.11
N GLY A 35 -14.83 5.24 -8.70
CA GLY A 35 -15.79 4.73 -7.73
C GLY A 35 -17.19 4.77 -8.33
N ILE A 36 -18.03 3.85 -7.90
CA ILE A 36 -19.47 3.86 -8.12
C ILE A 36 -20.12 3.27 -6.87
N ASP A 37 -21.21 3.88 -6.43
CA ASP A 37 -22.04 3.34 -5.36
C ASP A 37 -23.50 3.16 -5.85
N HIS A 38 -24.18 2.21 -5.21
CA HIS A 38 -25.59 1.87 -5.48
C HIS A 38 -26.41 1.92 -4.19
N LEU A 39 -26.10 2.92 -3.34
CA LEU A 39 -26.79 3.11 -2.07
C LEU A 39 -28.11 3.87 -2.28
N ALA A 40 -28.96 3.92 -1.24
CA ALA A 40 -30.17 4.74 -1.26
C ALA A 40 -29.81 6.24 -1.36
N ASP A 41 -30.71 7.08 -1.88
CA ASP A 41 -30.43 8.51 -2.17
C ASP A 41 -29.93 9.36 -0.97
N HIS A 42 -30.18 8.91 0.27
CA HIS A 42 -29.71 9.59 1.48
C HIS A 42 -28.35 9.09 1.99
N LEU A 43 -27.79 8.09 1.33
CA LEU A 43 -26.50 7.48 1.61
C LEU A 43 -25.55 7.73 0.43
N SER A 44 -24.29 8.00 0.71
CA SER A 44 -23.28 8.16 -0.34
C SER A 44 -21.94 7.63 0.13
N VAL A 45 -21.21 6.95 -0.75
CA VAL A 45 -19.80 6.67 -0.48
C VAL A 45 -19.01 7.95 -0.74
N GLN A 46 -18.60 8.57 0.36
CA GLN A 46 -17.72 9.73 0.37
C GLN A 46 -16.29 9.28 0.65
N ASP A 47 -15.33 9.97 0.05
CA ASP A 47 -13.90 9.85 0.33
C ASP A 47 -13.38 8.40 0.36
N PHE A 48 -13.68 7.64 -0.71
CA PHE A 48 -13.10 6.30 -0.84
C PHE A 48 -11.61 6.39 -1.20
N GLY A 49 -10.84 5.35 -0.95
CA GLY A 49 -9.43 5.33 -1.32
C GLY A 49 -8.82 3.95 -1.34
N VAL A 50 -7.67 3.83 -2.00
CA VAL A 50 -6.91 2.59 -2.15
C VAL A 50 -5.46 2.85 -1.77
N ASN A 51 -4.93 2.09 -0.81
CA ASN A 51 -3.57 2.24 -0.28
C ASN A 51 -3.22 3.69 0.14
N GLY A 52 -4.21 4.42 0.66
CA GLY A 52 -4.06 5.82 1.09
C GLY A 52 -4.22 6.86 -0.01
N THR A 53 -4.33 6.46 -1.28
CA THR A 53 -4.74 7.37 -2.37
C THR A 53 -6.25 7.55 -2.36
N GLY A 54 -6.73 8.79 -2.22
CA GLY A 54 -8.15 9.14 -2.25
C GLY A 54 -8.75 9.17 -3.66
N GLY A 55 -10.04 8.83 -3.73
CA GLY A 55 -10.88 8.76 -4.92
C GLY A 55 -12.08 9.73 -4.89
N PHE A 56 -12.20 10.55 -3.85
CA PHE A 56 -13.35 11.47 -3.59
C PHE A 56 -14.68 10.71 -3.44
N GLN A 57 -15.79 11.29 -3.89
CA GLN A 57 -17.11 10.66 -3.90
C GLN A 57 -17.19 9.61 -5.00
N ALA A 58 -17.73 8.43 -4.69
CA ALA A 58 -17.97 7.39 -5.70
C ALA A 58 -19.12 7.78 -6.65
N GLY A 59 -20.29 8.14 -6.09
CA GLY A 59 -21.42 8.64 -6.87
C GLY A 59 -21.88 7.62 -7.92
N LYS A 60 -22.29 8.10 -9.10
CA LYS A 60 -22.85 7.25 -10.17
C LYS A 60 -21.79 6.66 -11.13
N GLY A 61 -20.51 6.77 -10.80
CA GLY A 61 -19.42 6.43 -11.72
C GLY A 61 -19.15 7.49 -12.79
N GLY A 62 -18.15 7.23 -13.64
CA GLY A 62 -17.75 8.10 -14.76
C GLY A 62 -16.64 9.10 -14.43
N SER A 63 -16.38 9.38 -13.16
CA SER A 63 -15.23 10.17 -12.72
C SER A 63 -13.99 9.30 -12.55
N VAL A 64 -12.83 9.81 -12.95
CA VAL A 64 -11.54 9.13 -12.79
C VAL A 64 -10.60 10.03 -12.01
N VAL A 65 -9.97 9.45 -11.00
CA VAL A 65 -8.89 10.07 -10.22
C VAL A 65 -7.58 9.38 -10.56
N CYS A 66 -6.56 10.21 -10.78
CA CYS A 66 -5.19 9.73 -10.86
C CYS A 66 -4.51 9.90 -9.48
N CYS A 67 -3.80 8.92 -8.96
CA CYS A 67 -3.64 7.53 -9.42
C CYS A 67 -3.31 6.66 -8.21
N VAL A 68 -3.66 5.38 -8.29
CA VAL A 68 -3.15 4.36 -7.36
C VAL A 68 -1.91 3.74 -7.98
N SER A 69 -0.93 3.37 -7.16
CA SER A 69 0.27 2.67 -7.62
C SER A 69 0.11 1.17 -7.39
N LEU A 70 0.24 0.37 -8.44
CA LEU A 70 0.30 -1.09 -8.37
C LEU A 70 1.62 -1.61 -8.95
N PRO A 71 2.12 -2.78 -8.53
CA PRO A 71 3.26 -3.41 -9.17
C PRO A 71 3.02 -3.62 -10.66
N ARG A 72 4.04 -3.47 -11.50
CA ARG A 72 3.93 -3.77 -12.93
C ARG A 72 3.58 -5.24 -13.17
N LYS A 73 4.17 -6.15 -12.39
CA LYS A 73 3.93 -7.59 -12.47
C LYS A 73 3.00 -8.02 -11.35
N TRP A 74 1.89 -8.66 -11.71
CA TRP A 74 0.99 -9.25 -10.73
C TRP A 74 1.62 -10.48 -10.04
N ARG A 75 1.22 -10.74 -8.79
CA ARG A 75 1.56 -11.95 -8.02
C ARG A 75 0.38 -12.43 -7.16
N PRO A 76 0.27 -13.72 -6.82
CA PRO A 76 -0.90 -14.28 -6.12
C PRO A 76 -1.22 -13.68 -4.75
N ASP A 77 -0.22 -13.15 -4.05
CA ASP A 77 -0.34 -12.50 -2.73
C ASP A 77 -0.60 -10.98 -2.82
N LEU A 78 -0.76 -10.42 -4.03
CA LEU A 78 -0.98 -9.00 -4.21
C LEU A 78 -2.34 -8.58 -3.66
N THR A 79 -2.31 -7.68 -2.68
CA THR A 79 -3.51 -7.11 -2.05
C THR A 79 -3.40 -5.58 -1.98
N VAL A 80 -4.56 -4.93 -1.88
CA VAL A 80 -4.66 -3.50 -1.55
C VAL A 80 -5.59 -3.31 -0.36
N VAL A 81 -5.42 -2.20 0.34
CA VAL A 81 -6.34 -1.77 1.38
C VAL A 81 -7.29 -0.74 0.78
N VAL A 82 -8.58 -1.07 0.75
CA VAL A 82 -9.64 -0.16 0.33
C VAL A 82 -10.28 0.42 1.59
N ARG A 83 -10.44 1.75 1.61
CA ARG A 83 -11.17 2.48 2.65
C ARG A 83 -12.31 3.24 2.02
N TRP A 84 -13.41 3.39 2.72
CA TRP A 84 -14.53 4.23 2.27
C TRP A 84 -15.39 4.67 3.44
N HIS A 85 -16.01 5.84 3.31
CA HIS A 85 -16.96 6.35 4.29
C HIS A 85 -18.36 6.34 3.68
N ILE A 86 -19.36 5.84 4.39
CA ILE A 86 -20.75 6.04 4.03
C ILE A 86 -21.25 7.22 4.84
N THR A 87 -21.66 8.29 4.16
CA THR A 87 -22.33 9.43 4.80
C THR A 87 -23.83 9.26 4.68
N ASN A 88 -24.54 9.39 5.79
CA ASN A 88 -25.99 9.40 5.87
C ASN A 88 -26.49 10.82 6.14
N TRP A 89 -27.06 11.44 5.12
CA TRP A 89 -27.54 12.81 5.21
C TRP A 89 -28.85 12.95 6.00
N GLN A 90 -29.62 11.88 6.16
CA GLN A 90 -30.83 11.89 6.99
C GLN A 90 -30.49 11.78 8.48
N GLY A 91 -29.52 10.92 8.82
CA GLY A 91 -29.04 10.74 10.20
C GLY A 91 -28.02 11.78 10.65
N CYS A 92 -27.47 12.57 9.72
CA CYS A 92 -26.31 13.44 9.96
C CYS A 92 -25.13 12.68 10.58
N ASP A 93 -24.94 11.43 10.15
CA ASP A 93 -23.90 10.53 10.62
C ASP A 93 -23.05 9.99 9.47
N TRP A 94 -21.94 9.34 9.82
CA TRP A 94 -21.09 8.64 8.88
C TRP A 94 -20.50 7.38 9.51
N GLU A 95 -20.26 6.39 8.68
CA GLU A 95 -19.56 5.16 9.08
C GLU A 95 -18.37 4.91 8.16
N SER A 96 -17.24 4.56 8.74
CA SER A 96 -16.00 4.28 8.02
C SER A 96 -15.75 2.78 7.96
N TYR A 97 -15.30 2.33 6.80
CA TYR A 97 -14.99 0.93 6.56
C TYR A 97 -13.60 0.78 5.95
N GLU A 98 -12.98 -0.35 6.21
CA GLU A 98 -11.71 -0.74 5.61
C GLU A 98 -11.77 -2.22 5.25
N ARG A 99 -11.20 -2.57 4.09
CA ARG A 99 -11.01 -3.97 3.71
C ARG A 99 -9.72 -4.15 2.93
N ARG A 100 -8.94 -5.16 3.32
CA ARG A 100 -7.89 -5.70 2.47
C ARG A 100 -8.51 -6.62 1.43
N VAL A 101 -8.29 -6.33 0.15
CA VAL A 101 -8.83 -7.08 -0.98
C VAL A 101 -7.70 -7.61 -1.85
N PRO A 102 -7.79 -8.84 -2.38
CA PRO A 102 -6.88 -9.31 -3.41
C PRO A 102 -7.06 -8.45 -4.68
N VAL A 103 -5.95 -8.19 -5.38
CA VAL A 103 -5.99 -7.56 -6.69
C VAL A 103 -6.16 -8.65 -7.73
N ASP A 104 -7.15 -8.51 -8.60
CA ASP A 104 -7.36 -9.44 -9.72
C ASP A 104 -6.12 -9.50 -10.61
N ARG A 105 -5.89 -10.69 -11.20
CA ARG A 105 -4.74 -10.91 -12.06
C ARG A 105 -4.78 -9.99 -13.28
N TYR A 106 -3.65 -9.36 -13.57
CA TYR A 106 -3.40 -8.61 -14.80
C TYR A 106 -2.09 -9.09 -15.44
N ASP A 107 -2.10 -9.20 -16.76
CA ASP A 107 -0.97 -9.74 -17.53
C ASP A 107 -0.21 -8.65 -18.32
N LYS A 108 -0.26 -7.38 -17.88
CA LYS A 108 0.47 -6.30 -18.56
C LYS A 108 1.99 -6.49 -18.50
#